data_AF-A0A958Q8Y2-F1
#
_entry.id   AF-A0A958Q8Y2-F1
#
_cell.length_a   1.000
_cell.length_b   1.000
_cell.length_c   1.000
_cell.angle_alpha   90.00
_cell.angle_beta   90.00
_cell.angle_gamma   90.00
#
_symmetry.space_group_name_H-M   'P 1'
#
loop_
_entity.id
_entity.type
_entity.pdbx_description
1 polymer ?
#
loop_
_entity_poly.entity_id
_entity_poly.type
_entity_poly.pdbx_seq_one_letter_code
_entity_poly.pdbx_strand_id
1 'polypeptide(L)'
;MAWYLNKYECSRCGVYWEDEWSCCCDDECPGCGDRHYSPIDSDDISAFTESTKEGFFDIYYSPPSAGHDPDYEILARTTNKRLAFMLEEIAFVVAKPA
;
A
#
# COMPACT_ATOMS: atom_id res chain seq x y z
N MET A 1 -4.52 -5.97 7.83
CA MET A 1 -3.70 -6.97 7.10
C MET A 1 -2.54 -6.23 6.44
N ALA A 2 -1.61 -6.90 5.76
CA ALA A 2 -0.73 -6.17 4.83
C ALA A 2 -1.57 -5.64 3.65
N TRP A 3 -1.14 -4.56 3.01
CA TRP A 3 -1.81 -3.96 1.84
C TRP A 3 -0.81 -3.61 0.76
N TYR A 4 -1.17 -3.93 -0.48
CA TYR A 4 -0.35 -3.70 -1.65
C TYR A 4 -1.15 -3.04 -2.77
N LEU A 5 -0.55 -2.05 -3.42
CA LEU A 5 -1.01 -1.57 -4.72
C LEU A 5 -0.33 -2.41 -5.79
N ASN A 6 -1.07 -3.38 -6.33
CA ASN A 6 -0.58 -4.29 -7.35
C ASN A 6 -0.73 -3.65 -8.73
N LYS A 7 0.33 -3.71 -9.53
CA LYS A 7 0.38 -3.17 -10.89
C LYS A 7 0.41 -4.32 -11.88
N TYR A 8 -0.40 -4.24 -12.93
CA TYR A 8 -0.55 -5.32 -13.91
C TYR A 8 -0.44 -4.79 -15.34
N GLU A 9 0.00 -5.65 -16.25
CA GLU A 9 0.02 -5.36 -17.68
C GLU A 9 -0.51 -6.57 -18.47
N CYS A 10 -1.51 -6.32 -19.32
CA CYS A 10 -2.13 -7.36 -20.13
C CYS A 10 -1.30 -7.63 -21.38
N SER A 11 -0.67 -8.80 -21.44
CA SER A 11 0.10 -9.25 -22.61
C SER A 11 -0.72 -9.35 -23.91
N ARG A 12 -2.06 -9.49 -23.79
CA ARG A 12 -2.96 -9.64 -24.95
C ARG A 12 -3.42 -8.32 -25.55
N CYS A 13 -3.84 -7.36 -24.73
CA CYS A 13 -4.40 -6.09 -25.21
C CYS A 13 -3.58 -4.85 -24.84
N GLY A 14 -2.50 -5.01 -24.06
CA GLY A 14 -1.60 -3.94 -23.63
C GLY A 14 -2.18 -2.99 -22.57
N VAL A 15 -3.33 -3.31 -21.99
CA VAL A 15 -3.92 -2.50 -20.91
C VAL A 15 -3.09 -2.66 -19.65
N TYR A 16 -2.76 -1.52 -19.04
CA TYR A 16 -2.18 -1.43 -17.71
C TYR A 16 -3.27 -1.06 -16.70
N TRP A 17 -3.25 -1.67 -15.52
CA TRP A 17 -4.14 -1.32 -14.42
C TRP A 17 -3.49 -1.58 -13.08
N GLU A 18 -4.08 -0.99 -12.05
CA GLU A 18 -3.64 -1.09 -10.66
C GLU A 18 -4.83 -1.48 -9.79
N ASP A 19 -4.59 -2.29 -8.77
CA ASP A 19 -5.63 -2.67 -7.82
C ASP A 19 -5.07 -2.90 -6.41
N GLU A 20 -5.86 -2.57 -5.40
CA GLU A 20 -5.47 -2.65 -4.00
C GLU A 20 -5.89 -3.99 -3.40
N TRP A 21 -4.92 -4.74 -2.89
CA TRP A 21 -5.20 -6.05 -2.30
C TRP A 21 -4.36 -6.29 -1.06
N SER A 22 -4.89 -7.13 -0.17
CA SER A 22 -4.14 -7.55 1.02
C SER A 22 -3.00 -8.54 0.72
N CYS A 23 -2.81 -8.92 -0.55
CA CYS A 23 -1.70 -9.72 -1.05
C CYS A 23 -1.45 -9.49 -2.54
N CYS A 24 -0.30 -9.97 -3.04
CA CYS A 24 0.11 -9.91 -4.44
C CYS A 24 -0.55 -11.04 -5.26
N CYS A 25 -1.88 -11.02 -5.38
CA CYS A 25 -2.65 -12.05 -6.07
C CYS A 25 -2.74 -11.81 -7.59
N ASP A 26 -3.07 -12.87 -8.34
CA ASP A 26 -3.38 -12.75 -9.77
C ASP A 26 -4.74 -12.06 -9.98
N ASP A 27 -4.87 -11.37 -11.11
CA ASP A 27 -6.08 -10.64 -11.49
C ASP A 27 -6.56 -10.92 -12.93
N GLU A 28 -7.73 -10.41 -13.27
CA GLU A 28 -8.36 -10.44 -14.59
C GLU A 28 -8.23 -9.08 -15.30
N CYS A 29 -7.79 -9.11 -16.56
CA CYS A 29 -7.62 -7.89 -17.35
C CYS A 29 -8.98 -7.19 -17.59
N PRO A 30 -9.15 -5.93 -17.15
CA PRO A 30 -10.43 -5.22 -17.28
C PRO A 30 -10.77 -4.83 -18.73
N GLY A 31 -9.78 -4.83 -19.63
CA GLY A 31 -9.97 -4.47 -21.03
C GLY A 31 -10.49 -5.61 -21.91
N CYS A 32 -10.03 -6.85 -21.67
CA CYS A 32 -10.34 -7.97 -22.56
C CYS A 32 -10.78 -9.27 -21.87
N GLY A 33 -10.86 -9.26 -20.53
CA GLY A 33 -11.30 -10.40 -19.71
C GLY A 33 -10.34 -11.58 -19.68
N ASP A 34 -9.10 -11.39 -20.16
CA ASP A 34 -8.07 -12.42 -20.06
C ASP A 34 -7.58 -12.54 -18.61
N ARG A 35 -7.31 -13.75 -18.14
CA ARG A 35 -7.18 -14.06 -16.70
C ARG A 35 -5.76 -14.48 -16.33
N HIS A 36 -5.50 -14.59 -15.02
CA HIS A 36 -4.25 -15.09 -14.45
C HIS A 36 -3.05 -14.17 -14.70
N TYR A 37 -3.27 -12.86 -14.53
CA TYR A 37 -2.20 -11.87 -14.58
C TYR A 37 -1.62 -11.69 -13.18
N SER A 38 -0.41 -12.20 -12.95
CA SER A 38 0.37 -11.84 -11.77
C SER A 38 0.82 -10.38 -11.86
N PRO A 39 0.95 -9.66 -10.73
CA PRO A 39 1.42 -8.30 -10.74
C PRO A 39 2.87 -8.24 -11.24
N ILE A 40 3.16 -7.22 -12.06
CA ILE A 40 4.52 -6.92 -12.52
C ILE A 40 5.32 -6.20 -11.43
N ASP A 41 4.63 -5.54 -10.51
CA ASP A 41 5.17 -4.83 -9.36
C ASP A 41 4.07 -4.66 -8.29
N SER A 42 4.48 -4.55 -7.03
CA SER A 42 3.57 -4.43 -5.88
C SER A 42 4.16 -3.45 -4.87
N ASP A 43 3.57 -2.26 -4.78
CA ASP A 43 3.98 -1.28 -3.77
C ASP A 43 3.34 -1.66 -2.43
N ASP A 44 4.14 -1.79 -1.37
CA ASP A 44 3.62 -1.93 -0.01
C ASP A 44 3.02 -0.60 0.44
N ILE A 45 1.70 -0.56 0.52
CA ILE A 45 0.94 0.62 0.96
C ILE A 45 0.44 0.46 2.39
N SER A 46 0.94 -0.53 3.16
CA SER A 46 0.49 -0.77 4.53
C SER A 46 0.77 0.42 5.46
N ALA A 47 1.72 1.28 5.11
CA ALA A 47 2.08 2.49 5.82
C ALA A 47 2.60 3.56 4.84
N PHE A 48 2.51 4.83 5.24
CA PHE A 48 3.11 5.94 4.51
C PHE A 48 3.28 7.17 5.40
N THR A 49 4.13 8.09 4.98
CA THR A 49 4.33 9.39 5.63
C THR A 49 3.81 10.53 4.78
N GLU A 50 2.97 11.40 5.34
CA GLU A 50 2.53 12.65 4.71
C GLU A 50 3.16 13.87 5.42
N SER A 51 3.64 14.85 4.65
CA SER A 51 4.07 16.14 5.20
C SER A 51 2.93 17.16 5.19
N THR A 52 2.63 17.76 6.34
CA THR A 52 1.62 18.83 6.45
C THR A 52 2.20 20.19 6.08
N LYS A 53 1.32 21.17 5.79
CA LYS A 53 1.74 22.56 5.46
C LYS A 53 2.43 23.26 6.63
N GLU A 54 2.18 22.82 7.86
CA GLU A 54 2.76 23.35 9.10
C GLU A 54 4.11 22.72 9.45
N GLY A 55 4.65 21.85 8.58
CA GLY A 55 5.96 21.23 8.77
C GLY A 55 5.97 20.00 9.68
N PHE A 56 4.79 19.41 9.94
CA PHE A 56 4.69 18.09 10.57
C PHE A 56 4.80 16.98 9.52
N PHE A 57 5.21 15.81 10.00
CA PHE A 57 5.19 14.54 9.31
C PHE A 57 4.23 13.65 10.09
N ASP A 58 3.17 13.21 9.42
CA ASP A 58 2.21 12.25 9.93
C ASP A 58 2.53 10.88 9.34
N ILE A 59 2.72 9.92 10.24
CA ILE A 59 3.03 8.55 9.88
C ILE A 59 1.74 7.76 10.03
N TYR A 60 1.25 7.26 8.91
CA TYR A 60 0.04 6.46 8.81
C TYR A 60 0.38 4.98 8.70
N TYR A 61 -0.49 4.14 9.23
CA TYR A 61 -0.45 2.69 9.03
C TYR A 61 -1.88 2.15 8.97
N SER A 62 -2.08 1.06 8.25
CA SER A 62 -3.33 0.31 8.31
C SER A 62 -3.18 -0.85 9.31
N PRO A 63 -4.08 -1.00 10.30
CA PRO A 63 -3.91 -2.01 11.33
C PRO A 63 -4.10 -3.43 10.75
N PRO A 64 -3.51 -4.45 11.40
CA PRO A 64 -3.70 -5.85 11.02
C PRO A 64 -5.18 -6.27 10.95
N SER A 65 -6.07 -5.61 11.69
CA SER A 65 -7.51 -5.84 11.72
C SER A 65 -8.30 -5.29 10.51
N ALA A 66 -7.70 -4.46 9.66
CA ALA A 66 -8.35 -4.00 8.42
C ALA A 66 -8.68 -5.19 7.51
N GLY A 67 -9.92 -5.27 7.00
CA GLY A 67 -10.45 -6.48 6.36
C GLY A 67 -11.03 -6.32 4.95
N HIS A 68 -11.51 -5.14 4.56
CA HIS A 68 -12.08 -4.89 3.23
C HIS A 68 -11.22 -3.92 2.42
N ASP A 69 -10.80 -2.83 3.06
CA ASP A 69 -9.97 -1.78 2.50
C ASP A 69 -8.91 -1.37 3.55
N PRO A 70 -7.83 -0.67 3.16
CA PRO A 70 -6.92 -0.06 4.11
C PRO A 70 -7.64 0.92 5.05
N ASP A 71 -7.56 0.67 6.36
CA ASP A 71 -8.08 1.55 7.41
C ASP A 71 -6.95 2.39 8.02
N TYR A 72 -6.53 3.47 7.37
CA TYR A 72 -5.33 4.22 7.79
C TYR A 72 -5.55 5.02 9.07
N GLU A 73 -4.71 4.76 10.08
CA GLU A 73 -4.65 5.47 11.34
C GLU A 73 -3.29 6.17 11.51
N ILE A 74 -3.26 7.27 12.28
CA ILE A 74 -2.00 7.94 12.63
C ILE A 74 -1.29 7.13 13.72
N LEU A 75 -0.11 6.60 13.39
CA LEU A 75 0.79 5.99 14.37
C LEU A 75 1.50 7.06 15.20
N ALA A 76 2.01 8.10 14.53
CA ALA A 76 2.79 9.15 15.15
C ALA A 76 2.80 10.44 14.33
N ARG A 77 3.08 11.56 15.01
CA ARG A 77 3.34 12.86 14.41
C ARG A 77 4.68 13.39 14.89
N THR A 78 5.50 13.91 13.98
CA THR A 78 6.79 14.53 14.33
C THR A 78 7.11 15.70 13.41
N THR A 79 8.00 16.61 13.82
CA THR A 79 8.58 17.64 12.94
C THR A 79 9.96 17.25 12.41
N ASN A 80 10.52 16.14 12.89
CA ASN A 80 11.85 15.70 12.51
C ASN A 80 11.78 14.69 11.37
N LYS A 81 12.25 15.08 10.19
CA LYS A 81 12.26 14.23 8.99
C LYS A 81 12.98 12.88 9.17
N ARG A 82 14.09 12.84 9.91
CA ARG A 82 14.82 11.58 10.16
C ARG A 82 14.03 10.65 11.08
N LEU A 83 13.35 11.23 12.07
CA LEU A 83 12.48 10.46 12.95
C LEU A 83 11.26 9.95 12.18
N ALA A 84 10.71 10.74 11.26
CA ALA A 84 9.60 10.32 10.40
C ALA A 84 9.97 9.07 9.59
N PHE A 85 11.11 9.06 8.91
CA PHE A 85 11.58 7.87 8.19
C PHE A 85 11.74 6.64 9.08
N MET A 86 12.27 6.79 10.30
CA MET A 86 12.37 5.64 11.23
C MET A 86 10.99 5.17 11.71
N LEU A 87 10.06 6.09 11.92
CA LEU A 87 8.70 5.76 12.34
C LEU A 87 7.89 5.09 11.22
N GLU A 88 8.13 5.45 9.96
CA GLU A 88 7.55 4.80 8.78
C GLU A 88 7.98 3.33 8.69
N GLU A 89 9.26 3.03 8.88
CA GLU A 89 9.74 1.64 8.93
C GLU A 89 9.06 0.85 10.06
N ILE A 90 8.85 1.48 11.22
CA ILE A 90 8.12 0.87 12.34
C ILE A 90 6.65 0.68 11.96
N ALA A 91 6.03 1.62 11.26
CA ALA A 91 4.65 1.55 10.81
C ALA A 91 4.41 0.33 9.90
N PHE A 92 5.32 0.06 8.95
CA PHE A 92 5.26 -1.16 8.13
C PHE A 92 5.34 -2.45 8.94
N VAL A 93 6.15 -2.47 10.00
CA VAL A 93 6.23 -3.63 10.89
C VAL A 93 4.94 -3.83 11.68
N VAL A 94 4.35 -2.76 12.21
CA VAL A 94 3.13 -2.81 13.03
C VAL A 94 1.87 -3.10 12.20
N ALA A 95 1.85 -2.68 10.93
CA ALA A 95 0.72 -2.94 10.02
C ALA A 95 0.56 -4.43 9.68
N LYS A 96 1.62 -5.23 9.84
CA LYS A 96 1.63 -6.64 9.49
C LYS A 96 1.33 -7.50 10.73
N PRO A 97 0.53 -8.58 10.60
CA PRO A 97 0.35 -9.53 11.69
C PRO A 97 1.68 -10.15 12.10
N ALA A 98 1.84 -10.40 13.39
CA ALA A 98 3.05 -10.98 14.01
C ALA A 98 3.27 -12.44 13.64
#